data_AF-A0A258ERE4-F1
#
_entry.id   AF-A0A258ERE4-F1
#
_cell.length_a   1.000
_cell.length_b   1.000
_cell.length_c   1.000
_cell.angle_alpha   90.00
_cell.angle_beta   90.00
_cell.angle_gamma   90.00
#
_symmetry.space_group_name_H-M   'P 1'
#
loop_
_entity.id
_entity.type
_entity.pdbx_description
1 polymer ?
#
loop_
_entity_poly.entity_id
_entity_poly.type
_entity_poly.pdbx_seq_one_letter_code
_entity_poly.pdbx_strand_id
1 'polypeptide(L)'
;MLFLSINLWVQPSFSQEKKVVFIILDGIPAGELETTSTPNLDKIAAIGCYARAYTGGEKGGDSETPTISAVGYNSLLTGTWANKHNVWDNDIAAPNYSYWTIFRLMREAKPNSKLAIFSTWEDNRTKLLGE
;
A
#
# COMPACT_ATOMS: atom_id res chain seq x y z
N MET A 1 -7.75 17.06 61.66
CA MET A 1 -7.09 16.21 60.65
C MET A 1 -7.79 16.49 59.33
N LEU A 2 -7.15 17.24 58.43
CA LEU A 2 -7.75 17.70 57.18
C LEU A 2 -7.43 16.67 56.09
N PHE A 3 -8.44 16.01 55.53
CA PHE A 3 -8.27 15.12 54.39
C PHE A 3 -8.52 15.90 53.09
N LEU A 4 -7.50 16.00 52.26
CA LEU A 4 -7.58 16.59 50.92
C LEU A 4 -7.75 15.46 49.90
N SER A 5 -8.94 15.37 49.30
CA SER A 5 -9.26 14.37 48.26
C SER A 5 -9.03 15.00 46.88
N ILE A 6 -7.95 14.60 46.20
CA ILE A 6 -7.70 15.02 44.81
C ILE A 6 -8.42 14.03 43.89
N ASN A 7 -9.51 14.47 43.27
CA ASN A 7 -10.17 13.72 42.20
C ASN A 7 -9.44 13.98 40.87
N LEU A 8 -8.56 13.06 40.48
CA LEU A 8 -7.98 13.02 39.14
C LEU A 8 -9.02 12.47 38.18
N TRP A 9 -9.75 13.37 37.50
CA TRP A 9 -10.57 13.01 36.36
C TRP A 9 -9.66 12.67 35.19
N VAL A 10 -9.35 11.38 35.02
CA VAL A 10 -8.75 10.89 33.78
C VAL A 10 -9.82 10.97 32.71
N GLN A 11 -9.73 11.98 31.85
CA GLN A 11 -10.52 12.05 30.62
C GLN A 11 -9.91 11.05 29.63
N PRO A 12 -10.61 9.96 29.26
CA PRO A 12 -10.11 9.08 28.21
C PRO A 12 -10.12 9.85 26.88
N SER A 13 -8.94 10.19 26.39
CA SER A 13 -8.78 10.66 25.01
C SER A 13 -8.93 9.45 24.09
N PHE A 14 -10.11 9.26 23.53
CA PHE A 14 -10.29 8.35 22.40
C PHE A 14 -9.76 9.04 21.14
N SER A 15 -8.45 8.99 20.93
CA SER A 15 -7.92 9.26 19.59
C SER A 15 -8.45 8.17 18.66
N GLN A 16 -9.01 8.55 17.51
CA GLN A 16 -9.28 7.58 16.46
C GLN A 16 -7.98 6.85 16.10
N GLU A 17 -8.06 5.53 15.96
CA GLU A 17 -6.94 4.73 15.48
C GLU A 17 -6.66 5.12 14.02
N LYS A 18 -5.43 5.54 13.75
CA LYS A 18 -5.01 5.93 12.41
C LYS A 18 -5.09 4.70 11.50
N LYS A 19 -5.74 4.87 10.35
CA LYS A 19 -5.84 3.85 9.30
C LYS A 19 -4.90 4.20 8.16
N VAL A 20 -4.42 3.19 7.45
CA VAL A 20 -3.62 3.34 6.23
C VAL A 20 -4.45 2.83 5.07
N VAL A 21 -4.50 3.59 3.97
CA VAL A 21 -5.17 3.22 2.74
C VAL A 21 -4.19 3.41 1.60
N PHE A 22 -3.98 2.37 0.80
CA PHE A 22 -3.29 2.45 -0.48
C PHE A 22 -4.34 2.58 -1.59
N ILE A 23 -4.17 3.58 -2.45
CA ILE A 23 -5.02 3.79 -3.63
C ILE A 23 -4.09 3.69 -4.84
N ILE A 24 -4.38 2.76 -5.74
CA ILE A 24 -3.63 2.59 -6.98
C ILE A 24 -4.46 3.17 -8.12
N LEU A 25 -3.90 4.15 -8.81
CA LEU A 25 -4.48 4.74 -10.01
C LEU A 25 -3.72 4.18 -11.22
N ASP A 26 -4.30 3.18 -11.88
CA ASP A 26 -3.64 2.44 -12.95
C ASP A 26 -3.50 3.28 -14.23
N GLY A 27 -2.36 3.14 -14.91
CA GLY A 27 -2.11 3.72 -16.23
C GLY A 27 -2.02 5.25 -16.27
N ILE A 28 -1.76 5.93 -15.16
CA ILE A 28 -1.55 7.39 -15.12
C ILE A 28 -0.05 7.71 -15.03
N PRO A 29 0.60 8.17 -16.12
CA PRO A 29 1.97 8.59 -16.04
C PRO A 29 2.10 9.95 -15.32
N ALA A 30 3.27 10.20 -14.73
CA ALA A 30 3.49 11.38 -13.90
C ALA A 30 3.33 12.70 -14.67
N GLY A 31 3.73 12.75 -15.95
CA GLY A 31 3.64 13.96 -16.76
C GLY A 31 2.20 14.42 -17.00
N GLU A 32 1.30 13.47 -17.24
CA GLU A 32 -0.13 13.70 -17.42
C GLU A 32 -0.76 14.19 -16.11
N LEU A 33 -0.36 13.62 -14.97
CA LEU A 33 -0.83 14.07 -13.66
C LEU A 33 -0.39 15.51 -13.36
N GLU A 34 0.85 15.86 -13.66
CA GLU A 34 1.43 17.19 -13.38
C GLU A 34 0.90 18.30 -14.30
N THR A 35 0.38 17.94 -15.47
CA THR A 35 -0.17 18.90 -16.45
C THR A 35 -1.70 19.03 -16.37
N THR A 36 -2.37 18.14 -15.64
CA THR A 36 -3.83 18.12 -15.49
C THR A 36 -4.26 18.81 -14.20
N SER A 37 -5.41 19.49 -14.23
CA SER A 37 -6.02 20.03 -13.01
C SER A 37 -6.48 18.90 -12.08
N THR A 38 -5.83 18.74 -10.93
CA THR A 38 -6.13 17.68 -9.96
C THR A 38 -6.42 18.23 -8.56
N PRO A 39 -7.43 19.11 -8.39
CA PRO A 39 -7.60 19.94 -7.20
C PRO A 39 -7.73 19.17 -5.88
N ASN A 40 -8.13 17.89 -5.91
CA ASN A 40 -8.18 17.06 -4.72
C ASN A 40 -6.83 16.39 -4.41
N LEU A 41 -6.06 15.98 -5.43
CA LEU A 41 -4.71 15.45 -5.23
C LEU A 41 -3.75 16.57 -4.81
N ASP A 42 -3.92 17.77 -5.38
CA ASP A 42 -3.17 18.97 -4.99
C ASP A 42 -3.36 19.31 -3.51
N LYS A 43 -4.60 19.23 -3.01
CA LYS A 43 -4.91 19.43 -1.58
C LYS A 43 -4.24 18.38 -0.69
N ILE A 44 -4.22 17.13 -1.13
CA ILE A 44 -3.56 16.03 -0.40
C ILE A 44 -2.04 16.26 -0.37
N ALA A 45 -1.46 16.58 -1.52
CA ALA A 45 -0.03 16.84 -1.66
C ALA A 45 0.43 18.07 -0.85
N ALA A 46 -0.40 19.11 -0.75
CA ALA A 46 -0.10 20.32 0.03
C ALA A 46 -0.01 20.06 1.54
N ILE A 47 -0.72 19.05 2.06
CA ILE A 47 -0.66 18.64 3.47
C ILE A 47 0.47 17.63 3.70
N GLY A 48 0.68 16.73 2.74
CA GLY A 48 1.71 15.70 2.77
C GLY A 48 2.84 16.02 1.80
N CYS A 49 2.95 15.20 0.76
CA CYS A 49 3.88 15.43 -0.34
C CYS A 49 3.40 14.76 -1.62
N TYR A 50 3.98 15.19 -2.75
CA TYR A 50 3.98 14.47 -4.01
C TYR A 50 5.43 14.17 -4.39
N ALA A 51 5.69 12.95 -4.86
CA ALA A 51 7.00 12.55 -5.35
C ALA A 51 6.84 11.60 -6.53
N ARG A 52 7.74 11.71 -7.50
CA ARG A 52 7.84 10.72 -8.58
C ARG A 52 8.45 9.43 -8.02
N ALA A 53 7.84 8.31 -8.37
CA ALA A 53 8.36 6.98 -8.09
C ALA A 53 8.84 6.32 -9.38
N TYR A 54 9.89 5.50 -9.28
CA TYR A 54 10.38 4.70 -10.39
C TYR A 54 9.69 3.34 -10.41
N THR A 55 9.30 2.88 -11.60
CA THR A 55 8.71 1.56 -11.83
C THR A 55 9.48 0.84 -12.93
N GLY A 56 9.39 -0.49 -12.95
CA GLY A 56 9.94 -1.33 -14.02
C GLY A 56 11.37 -1.85 -13.79
N GLY A 57 12.03 -1.48 -12.70
CA GLY A 57 13.38 -1.97 -12.38
C GLY A 57 14.44 -1.62 -13.43
N GLU A 58 15.68 -2.06 -13.22
CA GLU A 58 16.78 -1.76 -14.13
C GLU A 58 16.62 -2.48 -15.47
N LYS A 59 16.47 -1.72 -16.57
CA LYS A 59 16.37 -2.27 -17.92
C LYS A 59 17.62 -3.07 -18.30
N GLY A 60 17.43 -4.32 -18.72
CA GLY A 60 18.50 -5.27 -19.06
C GLY A 60 19.19 -5.90 -17.85
N GLY A 61 18.78 -5.55 -16.63
CA GLY A 61 19.33 -6.09 -15.39
C GLY A 61 18.40 -7.10 -14.73
N ASP A 62 18.87 -7.71 -13.64
CA ASP A 62 18.11 -8.74 -12.90
C ASP A 62 16.76 -8.25 -12.38
N SER A 63 16.62 -6.94 -12.17
CA SER A 63 15.38 -6.33 -11.65
C SER A 63 14.39 -5.90 -12.73
N GLU A 64 14.72 -6.08 -14.01
CA GLU A 64 13.84 -5.68 -15.11
C GLU A 64 12.44 -6.27 -14.91
N THR A 65 11.45 -5.39 -14.91
CA THR A 65 10.08 -5.66 -14.51
C THR A 65 9.14 -5.03 -15.53
N PRO A 66 8.20 -5.78 -16.12
CA PRO A 66 7.20 -5.20 -17.00
C PRO A 66 6.36 -4.14 -16.29
N THR A 67 6.12 -2.99 -16.93
CA THR A 67 5.22 -1.94 -16.42
C THR A 67 3.76 -2.31 -16.73
N ILE A 68 3.30 -3.42 -16.15
CA ILE A 68 1.97 -4.00 -16.32
C ILE A 68 1.23 -3.96 -14.97
N SER A 69 -0.09 -3.81 -15.00
CA SER A 69 -0.96 -3.63 -13.83
C SER A 69 -0.68 -4.62 -12.69
N ALA A 70 -0.93 -5.92 -12.89
CA ALA A 70 -0.75 -6.91 -11.82
C ALA A 70 0.69 -7.00 -11.32
N VAL A 71 1.67 -6.79 -12.20
CA VAL A 71 3.10 -6.77 -11.87
C VAL A 71 3.38 -5.61 -10.91
N GLY A 72 2.95 -4.39 -11.26
CA GLY A 72 3.12 -3.20 -10.42
C GLY A 72 2.41 -3.30 -9.08
N TYR A 73 1.22 -3.92 -9.04
CA TYR A 73 0.50 -4.17 -7.78
C TYR A 73 1.32 -5.08 -6.85
N ASN A 74 1.88 -6.16 -7.37
CA ASN A 74 2.74 -7.06 -6.59
C ASN A 74 4.03 -6.37 -6.13
N SER A 75 4.62 -5.52 -6.98
CA SER A 75 5.81 -4.76 -6.57
C SER A 75 5.50 -3.80 -5.41
N LEU A 76 4.36 -3.10 -5.44
CA LEU A 76 3.91 -2.26 -4.33
C LEU A 76 3.70 -3.07 -3.05
N LEU A 77 3.00 -4.21 -3.16
CA LEU A 77 2.60 -5.00 -2.00
C LEU A 77 3.78 -5.71 -1.31
N THR A 78 4.77 -6.14 -2.09
CA THR A 78 5.94 -6.90 -1.58
C THR A 78 7.18 -6.04 -1.36
N GLY A 79 7.24 -4.84 -1.95
CA GLY A 79 8.45 -4.02 -1.97
C GLY A 79 9.58 -4.64 -2.80
N THR A 80 9.26 -5.48 -3.79
CA THR A 80 10.22 -6.21 -4.63
C THR A 80 9.90 -6.09 -6.12
N TRP A 81 10.83 -6.50 -6.98
CA TRP A 81 10.67 -6.53 -8.43
C TRP A 81 10.20 -7.92 -8.93
N ALA A 82 9.84 -8.03 -10.22
CA ALA A 82 9.26 -9.26 -10.78
C ALA A 82 10.15 -10.50 -10.64
N ASN A 83 11.46 -10.32 -10.68
CA ASN A 83 12.43 -11.38 -10.42
C ASN A 83 12.32 -12.02 -9.02
N LYS A 84 11.72 -11.31 -8.05
CA LYS A 84 11.51 -11.81 -6.68
C LYS A 84 10.10 -12.33 -6.49
N HIS A 85 9.08 -11.49 -6.70
CA HIS A 85 7.68 -11.88 -6.47
C HIS A 85 7.11 -12.79 -7.56
N ASN A 86 7.81 -12.98 -8.68
CA ASN A 86 7.50 -13.91 -9.77
C ASN A 86 6.12 -13.71 -10.43
N VAL A 87 5.71 -12.45 -10.58
CA VAL A 87 4.51 -12.08 -11.35
C VAL A 87 4.99 -11.25 -12.53
N TRP A 88 4.73 -11.73 -13.74
CA TRP A 88 5.27 -11.18 -14.99
C TRP A 88 4.19 -10.65 -15.94
N ASP A 89 2.93 -10.97 -15.68
CA ASP A 89 1.76 -10.57 -16.47
C ASP A 89 0.52 -10.46 -15.56
N ASN A 90 -0.66 -10.28 -16.18
CA ASN A 90 -1.94 -10.15 -15.49
C ASN A 90 -2.60 -11.47 -15.09
N ASP A 91 -2.04 -12.63 -15.48
CA ASP A 91 -2.64 -13.93 -15.17
C ASP A 91 -2.24 -14.41 -13.77
N ILE A 92 -1.16 -13.82 -13.20
CA ILE A 92 -0.71 -14.07 -11.82
C ILE A 92 -0.52 -15.60 -11.61
N ALA A 93 0.19 -16.24 -12.53
CA ALA A 93 0.21 -17.70 -12.63
C ALA A 93 0.94 -18.40 -11.47
N ALA A 94 2.07 -17.84 -11.01
CA ALA A 94 2.91 -18.46 -9.97
C ALA A 94 3.60 -17.43 -9.04
N PRO A 95 2.85 -16.68 -8.23
CA PRO A 95 3.45 -15.73 -7.29
C PRO A 95 4.38 -16.42 -6.28
N ASN A 96 5.50 -15.77 -5.97
CA ASN A 96 6.41 -16.24 -4.93
C ASN A 96 6.05 -15.64 -3.57
N TYR A 97 5.24 -16.37 -2.80
CA TYR A 97 4.78 -15.96 -1.47
C TYR A 97 5.85 -15.98 -0.37
N SER A 98 7.09 -16.36 -0.69
CA SER A 98 8.22 -16.18 0.23
C SER A 98 8.53 -14.71 0.49
N TYR A 99 8.16 -13.82 -0.45
CA TYR A 99 8.23 -12.37 -0.28
C TYR A 99 6.90 -11.87 0.28
N TRP A 100 6.94 -11.44 1.54
CA TRP A 100 5.72 -11.11 2.27
C TRP A 100 5.09 -9.81 1.76
N THR A 101 3.78 -9.84 1.67
CA THR A 101 2.99 -8.65 1.39
C THR A 101 2.90 -7.78 2.64
N ILE A 102 2.63 -6.48 2.46
CA ILE A 102 2.33 -5.58 3.58
C ILE A 102 1.15 -6.06 4.43
N PHE A 103 0.19 -6.79 3.84
CA PHE A 103 -0.92 -7.40 4.55
C PHE A 103 -0.47 -8.50 5.50
N ARG A 104 0.38 -9.41 5.02
CA ARG A 104 0.96 -10.46 5.86
C ARG A 104 1.81 -9.87 6.98
N LEU A 105 2.69 -8.90 6.66
CA LEU A 105 3.48 -8.17 7.67
C LEU A 105 2.60 -7.54 8.75
N MET A 106 1.50 -6.89 8.35
CA MET A 106 0.56 -6.26 9.30
C MET A 106 -0.16 -7.29 10.17
N ARG A 107 -0.57 -8.43 9.60
CA ARG A 107 -1.24 -9.50 10.35
C ARG A 107 -0.31 -10.13 11.38
N GLU A 108 0.95 -10.40 11.02
CA GLU A 108 1.95 -10.93 11.94
C GLU A 108 2.28 -9.94 13.06
N ALA A 109 2.44 -8.66 12.74
CA ALA A 109 2.74 -7.64 13.73
C ALA A 109 1.55 -7.30 14.65
N LYS A 110 0.32 -7.35 14.10
CA LYS A 110 -0.92 -7.00 14.80
C LYS A 110 -2.07 -7.92 14.36
N PRO A 111 -2.19 -9.13 14.95
CA PRO A 111 -3.16 -10.16 14.52
C PRO A 111 -4.62 -9.73 14.51
N ASN A 112 -5.00 -8.77 15.36
CA ASN A 112 -6.37 -8.27 15.45
C ASN A 112 -6.69 -7.13 14.46
N SER A 113 -5.76 -6.80 13.56
CA SER A 113 -5.95 -5.72 12.59
C SER A 113 -6.98 -6.10 11.53
N LYS A 114 -7.80 -5.13 11.14
CA LYS A 114 -8.73 -5.29 10.02
C LYS A 114 -8.01 -4.95 8.73
N LEU A 115 -7.90 -5.92 7.83
CA LEU A 115 -7.32 -5.79 6.50
C LEU A 115 -8.42 -5.92 5.45
N ALA A 116 -8.32 -5.16 4.37
CA ALA A 116 -9.29 -5.23 3.28
C ALA A 116 -8.62 -4.89 1.94
N ILE A 117 -9.08 -5.54 0.88
CA ILE A 117 -8.77 -5.20 -0.51
C ILE A 117 -10.09 -4.98 -1.24
N PHE A 118 -10.17 -3.88 -2.01
CA PHE A 118 -11.29 -3.57 -2.88
C PHE A 118 -10.78 -3.49 -4.32
N SER A 119 -11.19 -4.44 -5.15
CA SER A 119 -10.83 -4.52 -6.56
C SER A 119 -11.99 -5.16 -7.31
N THR A 120 -12.23 -4.74 -8.56
CA THR A 120 -13.19 -5.42 -9.44
C THR A 120 -12.64 -6.74 -9.96
N TRP A 121 -11.31 -6.87 -10.10
CA TRP A 121 -10.65 -8.08 -10.58
C TRP A 121 -10.53 -9.10 -9.45
N GLU A 122 -10.98 -10.33 -9.71
CA GLU A 122 -11.01 -11.41 -8.72
C GLU A 122 -9.61 -11.83 -8.28
N ASP A 123 -8.71 -12.05 -9.23
CA ASP A 123 -7.34 -12.44 -8.95
C ASP A 123 -6.60 -11.45 -8.06
N ASN A 124 -6.89 -10.15 -8.19
CA ASN A 124 -6.34 -9.14 -7.29
C ASN A 124 -6.80 -9.32 -5.84
N ARG A 125 -8.00 -9.85 -5.62
CA ARG A 125 -8.55 -10.08 -4.28
C ARG A 125 -8.08 -11.40 -3.69
N THR A 126 -7.85 -12.42 -4.52
CA THR A 126 -7.56 -13.79 -4.06
C THR A 126 -6.08 -14.13 -4.07
N LYS A 127 -5.30 -13.64 -5.03
CA LYS A 127 -3.89 -13.99 -5.22
C LYS A 127 -2.93 -12.98 -4.60
N LEU A 128 -3.31 -11.70 -4.48
CA LEU A 128 -2.40 -10.65 -3.99
C LEU A 128 -2.24 -10.59 -2.46
N LEU A 129 -3.09 -11.29 -1.70
CA LEU A 129 -3.00 -11.28 -0.24
C LEU A 129 -1.79 -12.07 0.27
N GLY A 130 -1.44 -13.16 -0.43
CA GLY A 130 -0.33 -14.04 -0.06
C GLY A 130 -0.50 -14.70 1.31
N GLU A 131 -1.74 -15.12 1.62
CA GLU A 131 -2.07 -15.95 2.79
C GLU A 131 -1.60 -17.39 2.63
#